data_AF-A0A1J3EXN5-F1
#
_entry.id   AF-A0A1J3EXN5-F1
#
_cell.length_a   1.000
_cell.length_b   1.000
_cell.length_c   1.000
_cell.angle_alpha   90.00
_cell.angle_beta   90.00
_cell.angle_gamma   90.00
#
_symmetry.space_group_name_H-M   'P 1'
#
loop_
_entity.id
_entity.type
_entity.pdbx_description
1 polymer ?
#
loop_
_entity_poly.entity_id
_entity_poly.type
_entity_poly.pdbx_seq_one_letter_code
_entity_poly.pdbx_strand_id
1 'polypeptide(L)' 'RLNWASFSTGEKRLENNGPDLSIFVGDLAPDVVDTLLYETFLAKYPSVKSAKVVMDANTGRSKGYGFVRFGDDSERTKA' A
#
# COMPACT_ATOMS: atom_id res chain seq x y z
N ARG A 1 9.08 12.56 -23.31
CA ARG A 1 9.62 12.24 -21.96
C ARG A 1 8.43 12.01 -21.05
N LEU A 2 8.15 10.76 -20.70
CA LEU A 2 6.98 10.35 -19.93
C LEU A 2 7.26 10.63 -18.45
N ASN A 3 6.53 11.58 -17.86
CA ASN A 3 6.66 11.96 -16.46
C ASN A 3 5.98 10.91 -15.60
N TRP A 4 6.77 10.08 -14.90
CA TRP A 4 6.29 9.03 -14.00
C TRP A 4 6.07 9.52 -12.56
N ALA A 5 6.14 10.83 -12.32
CA ALA A 5 6.12 11.42 -10.98
C ALA A 5 4.75 11.95 -10.51
N SER A 6 3.63 11.48 -11.07
CA SER A 6 2.28 11.84 -10.58
C SER A 6 1.64 10.80 -9.66
N PHE A 7 2.43 9.92 -9.05
CA PHE A 7 1.96 9.04 -7.97
C PHE A 7 2.52 9.41 -6.60
N SER A 8 3.36 10.44 -6.52
CA SER A 8 3.72 11.08 -5.27
C SER A 8 2.84 12.32 -5.08
N THR A 9 1.85 12.17 -4.19
CA THR A 9 1.65 13.18 -3.15
C THR A 9 1.21 14.56 -3.65
N GLY A 10 -0.03 14.64 -4.12
CA GLY A 10 -0.75 15.89 -4.37
C GLY A 10 -2.00 15.48 -5.15
N GLU A 11 -3.16 15.31 -4.54
CA GLU A 11 -3.92 16.42 -3.97
C GLU A 11 -4.69 15.98 -2.70
N LYS A 12 -4.58 16.80 -1.64
CA LYS A 12 -5.51 16.90 -0.48
C LYS A 12 -5.61 15.73 0.51
N ARG A 13 -4.51 15.31 1.16
CA ARG A 13 -4.60 14.63 2.48
C ARG A 13 -3.51 15.02 3.48
N LEU A 14 -2.90 16.19 3.32
CA LEU A 14 -1.84 16.67 4.22
C LEU A 14 -2.32 17.41 5.48
N GLU A 15 -3.61 17.41 5.81
CA GLU A 15 -4.07 18.21 6.96
C GLU A 15 -4.61 17.43 8.17
N ASN A 16 -4.76 16.09 8.13
CA ASN A 16 -5.54 15.40 9.18
C ASN A 16 -5.04 14.04 9.71
N ASN A 17 -3.81 13.58 9.49
CA ASN A 17 -3.42 12.26 10.01
C ASN A 17 -1.98 12.21 10.51
N GLY A 18 -1.78 11.54 11.66
CA GLY A 18 -0.51 11.34 12.33
C GLY A 18 0.53 10.55 11.51
N PRO A 19 1.57 9.98 12.16
CA PRO A 19 2.70 9.36 11.46
C PRO A 19 2.24 8.41 10.36
N ASP A 20 2.92 8.41 9.22
CA ASP A 20 2.62 7.49 8.12
C ASP A 20 2.81 6.04 8.60
N LEU A 21 1.71 5.43 9.04
CA LEU A 21 1.68 4.05 9.54
C LEU A 21 1.67 3.03 8.40
N SER A 22 2.48 3.25 7.36
CA SER A 22 2.52 2.40 6.17
C SER A 22 3.78 1.54 6.15
N ILE A 23 3.66 0.30 5.69
CA ILE A 23 4.79 -0.59 5.41
C ILE A 23 4.89 -0.87 3.91
N PHE A 24 6.10 -1.19 3.47
CA PHE A 24 6.37 -1.77 2.16
C PHE A 24 6.22 -3.29 2.22
N VAL A 25 5.58 -3.87 1.21
CA VAL A 25 5.46 -5.32 1.04
C VAL A 25 5.99 -5.69 -0.34
N GLY A 26 7.08 -6.45 -0.38
CA GLY A 26 7.71 -6.91 -1.62
C GLY A 26 7.42 -8.38 -1.92
N ASP A 27 7.99 -8.86 -3.04
CA ASP A 27 7.91 -10.25 -3.49
C ASP A 27 6.46 -10.78 -3.61
N LEU A 28 5.57 -9.90 -4.05
CA LEU A 28 4.18 -10.26 -4.30
C LEU A 28 4.08 -11.06 -5.59
N ALA A 29 3.33 -12.16 -5.55
CA ALA A 29 3.03 -12.93 -6.75
C ALA A 29 2.25 -12.06 -7.77
N PRO A 30 2.37 -12.34 -9.08
CA PRO A 30 1.77 -11.50 -10.14
C PRO A 30 0.25 -11.38 -10.08
N ASP A 31 -0.43 -12.35 -9.46
CA ASP A 31 -1.87 -12.43 -9.26
C ASP A 31 -2.35 -11.73 -7.97
N VAL A 32 -1.42 -11.26 -7.12
CA VAL A 32 -1.79 -10.49 -5.93
C VAL A 32 -2.34 -9.12 -6.33
N VAL A 33 -3.55 -8.85 -5.86
CA VAL A 33 -4.27 -7.59 -6.05
C VAL A 33 -4.51 -6.88 -4.72
N ASP A 34 -4.92 -5.61 -4.79
CA ASP A 34 -5.17 -4.74 -3.62
C ASP A 34 -6.04 -5.41 -2.55
N THR A 35 -7.12 -6.09 -2.97
CA THR A 35 -8.06 -6.77 -2.07
C THR A 35 -7.43 -7.95 -1.35
N LEU A 36 -6.70 -8.81 -2.08
CA LEU A 36 -6.03 -9.97 -1.49
C LEU A 36 -4.95 -9.55 -0.49
N LEU A 37 -4.14 -8.54 -0.84
CA LEU A 37 -3.15 -7.98 0.06
C LEU A 37 -3.80 -7.39 1.32
N TYR A 38 -4.89 -6.65 1.14
CA TYR A 38 -5.65 -6.06 2.25
C TYR A 38 -6.23 -7.13 3.18
N GLU A 39 -6.94 -8.12 2.65
CA GLU A 39 -7.58 -9.19 3.42
C GLU A 39 -6.56 -10.04 4.18
N THR A 40 -5.41 -10.32 3.55
CA THR A 40 -4.32 -11.08 4.17
C THR A 40 -3.80 -10.38 5.43
N PHE A 41 -3.55 -9.07 5.36
CA PHE A 41 -3.09 -8.32 6.52
C PHE A 41 -4.22 -8.09 7.53
N LEU A 42 -5.44 -7.81 7.08
CA LEU A 42 -6.60 -7.57 7.94
C LEU A 42 -6.93 -8.80 8.80
N ALA A 43 -6.74 -10.01 8.27
CA ALA A 43 -6.97 -11.26 9.01
C ALA A 43 -6.09 -11.38 10.27
N LYS A 44 -4.93 -10.72 10.30
CA LYS A 44 -3.99 -10.73 11.43
C LYS A 44 -3.94 -9.42 12.21
N TYR A 45 -4.17 -8.30 11.53
CA TYR A 45 -4.00 -6.94 12.04
C TYR A 45 -5.27 -6.13 11.80
N PRO A 46 -6.20 -6.06 12.77
CA PRO A 46 -7.48 -5.36 12.63
C PRO A 46 -7.33 -3.85 12.37
N SER A 47 -6.18 -3.24 12.68
CA SER A 47 -5.99 -1.81 12.45
C SER A 47 -5.74 -1.46 10.98
N VAL A 48 -5.54 -2.43 10.08
CA VAL A 48 -5.28 -2.19 8.66
C VAL A 48 -6.38 -1.30 8.07
N LYS A 49 -5.97 -0.21 7.44
CA LYS A 49 -6.84 0.83 6.85
C LYS A 49 -6.93 0.74 5.34
N SER A 50 -5.87 0.33 4.69
CA SER A 50 -5.81 0.19 3.23
C SER A 50 -4.60 -0.62 2.80
N ALA A 51 -4.71 -1.30 1.66
CA ALA A 51 -3.56 -1.86 0.95
C ALA A 51 -3.59 -1.44 -0.53
N LYS A 52 -2.40 -1.34 -1.14
CA LYS A 52 -2.25 -0.98 -2.55
C LYS A 52 -1.10 -1.74 -3.18
N VAL A 53 -1.38 -2.54 -4.20
CA VAL A 53 -0.38 -3.14 -5.07
C VAL A 53 0.00 -2.13 -6.15
N VAL A 54 1.30 -2.03 -6.41
CA VAL A 54 1.81 -1.14 -7.44
C VAL A 54 1.79 -1.86 -8.78
N MET A 55 1.03 -1.28 -9.71
CA MET A 55 0.91 -1.77 -11.08
C MET A 55 1.79 -0.93 -12.01
N ASP A 56 2.37 -1.55 -13.02
CA ASP A 56 2.99 -0.86 -14.14
C ASP A 56 1.91 -0.26 -15.04
N ALA A 57 1.94 1.06 -15.23
CA ALA A 57 0.90 1.79 -15.94
C ALA A 57 0.85 1.49 -17.46
N ASN A 58 1.94 0.98 -18.05
CA ASN A 58 2.00 0.69 -19.48
C ASN A 58 1.44 -0.71 -19.78
N THR A 59 1.72 -1.66 -18.91
CA THR A 59 1.38 -3.08 -19.10
C THR A 59 0.16 -3.53 -18.29
N GLY A 60 -0.24 -2.74 -17.29
CA GLY A 60 -1.31 -3.09 -16.35
C GLY A 60 -0.93 -4.23 -15.40
N ARG A 61 0.33 -4.66 -15.37
CA ARG A 61 0.79 -5.80 -14.58
C ARG A 61 1.33 -5.36 -13.22
N SER A 62 1.22 -6.22 -12.23
CA SER A 62 1.85 -6.00 -10.91
C SER A 62 3.36 -5.86 -11.06
N LYS A 63 3.94 -4.91 -10.31
CA LYS A 63 5.39 -4.76 -10.17
C LYS A 63 5.98 -5.66 -9.09
N GLY A 64 5.16 -6.52 -8.47
CA GLY A 64 5.59 -7.46 -7.42
C GLY A 64 5.76 -6.80 -6.05
N TYR A 65 5.18 -5.62 -5.82
CA TYR A 65 5.22 -4.96 -4.52
C TYR A 65 4.00 -4.07 -4.28
N GLY A 66 3.78 -3.73 -3.02
CA GLY A 66 2.68 -2.89 -2.56
C GLY A 66 2.95 -2.23 -1.22
N PHE A 67 1.95 -1.52 -0.71
CA PHE A 67 1.98 -0.84 0.57
C PHE A 67 0.73 -1.19 1.38
N VAL A 68 0.90 -1.37 2.68
CA VAL A 68 -0.20 -1.59 3.62
C VAL A 68 -0.15 -0.50 4.69
N ARG A 69 -1.26 0.18 4.92
CA ARG A 69 -1.41 1.22 5.94
C ARG A 69 -2.18 0.67 7.14
N PHE A 70 -1.65 0.92 8.32
CA PHE A 70 -2.23 0.57 9.60
C PHE A 70 -2.86 1.79 10.28
N GLY A 71 -3.72 1.52 11.25
CA GLY A 71 -4.27 2.51 12.17
C GLY A 71 -3.54 2.51 13.52
N ASP A 72 -2.74 1.48 13.78
CA ASP A 72 -2.00 1.29 15.03
C ASP A 72 -0.50 1.09 14.73
N ASP A 73 0.35 1.87 15.41
CA ASP A 73 1.81 1.85 15.23
C ASP A 73 2.44 0.54 15.73
N SER A 74 1.86 -0.07 16.77
CA SER A 74 2.32 -1.33 17.33
C SER A 74 2.04 -2.49 16.37
N GLU A 75 0.90 -2.48 15.69
CA GLU A 75 0.60 -3.48 14.65
C GLU A 75 1.50 -3.29 13.42
N ARG A 76 1.69 -2.04 12.96
CA ARG A 76 2.63 -1.72 11.87
C ARG A 76 4.03 -2.27 12.15
N THR A 77 4.52 -2.08 13.38
CA THR A 77 5.89 -2.46 13.76
C THR A 77 6.06 -3.99 13.90
N LYS A 78 4.96 -4.73 14.12
CA LYS A 78 4.95 -6.20 14.20
C LYS A 78 4.78 -6.89 12.85
N ALA A 79 4.24 -6.17 11.87
CA ALA A 79 3.97 -6.65 10.52
C ALA A 79 5.25 -6.79 9.71
#